data_AF-A0A832YBD1-F1
#
_entry.id   AF-A0A832YBD1-F1
#
_cell.length_a   1.000
_cell.length_b   1.000
_cell.length_c   1.000
_cell.angle_alpha   90.00
_cell.angle_beta   90.00
_cell.angle_gamma   90.00
#
_symmetry.space_group_name_H-M   'P 1'
#
loop_
_entity.id
_entity.type
_entity.pdbx_description
1 polymer ?
#
loop_
_entity_poly.entity_id
_entity_poly.type
_entity_poly.pdbx_seq_one_letter_code
_entity_poly.pdbx_strand_id
1 'polypeptide(L)'
;MSSRNHLENLLQEPWNHQDSSVDSAAKEILNLSKKHRLGLPDGRRPWVCRSCKIALRPGVNAGVRVRGKILRITCISCGRTNRRGPDFVKGDE
;
A
#
# COMPACT_ATOMS: atom_id res chain seq x y z
N MET A 1 1.34 21.30 10.27
CA MET A 1 1.21 19.86 9.93
C MET A 1 1.32 19.73 8.42
N SER A 2 2.36 19.04 7.93
CA SER A 2 2.71 18.98 6.50
C SER A 2 1.71 18.12 5.73
N SER A 3 1.28 18.57 4.54
CA SER A 3 0.25 17.91 3.70
C SER A 3 0.49 16.41 3.47
N ARG A 4 1.74 15.96 3.57
CA ARG A 4 2.12 14.53 3.53
C ARG A 4 1.43 13.70 4.62
N ASN A 5 1.35 14.21 5.84
CA ASN A 5 0.78 13.47 6.98
C ASN A 5 -0.71 13.19 6.75
N HIS A 6 -1.43 14.13 6.14
CA HIS A 6 -2.83 13.94 5.79
C HIS A 6 -3.02 12.78 4.79
N LEU A 7 -2.16 12.72 3.75
CA LEU A 7 -2.20 11.61 2.79
C LEU A 7 -1.84 10.27 3.44
N GLU A 8 -0.91 10.27 4.40
CA GLU A 8 -0.54 9.05 5.12
C GLU A 8 -1.70 8.53 5.99
N ASN A 9 -2.47 9.42 6.60
CA ASN A 9 -3.68 9.08 7.34
C ASN A 9 -4.75 8.45 6.44
N LEU A 10 -4.98 8.99 5.25
CA LEU A 10 -5.92 8.40 4.28
C LEU A 10 -5.52 6.97 3.89
N LEU A 11 -4.22 6.69 3.81
CA LEU A 11 -3.76 5.33 3.57
C LEU A 11 -3.86 4.45 4.83
N GLN A 12 -3.78 5.00 6.04
CA GLN A 12 -3.85 4.26 7.30
C GLN A 12 -5.18 3.52 7.45
N GLU A 13 -6.27 4.19 7.11
CA GLU A 13 -7.62 3.65 7.25
C GLU A 13 -8.35 3.67 5.90
N PRO A 14 -7.90 2.89 4.91
CA PRO A 14 -8.38 3.01 3.54
C PRO A 14 -9.82 2.53 3.35
N TRP A 15 -10.41 1.88 4.36
CA TRP A 15 -11.82 1.45 4.39
C TRP A 15 -12.76 2.52 4.96
N ASN A 16 -12.23 3.51 5.69
CA ASN A 16 -13.03 4.58 6.30
C ASN A 16 -13.21 5.78 5.36
N HIS A 17 -12.70 5.68 4.13
CA HIS A 17 -12.65 6.75 3.16
C HIS A 17 -13.16 6.27 1.80
N GLN A 18 -13.60 7.23 0.97
CA GLN A 18 -14.02 6.93 -0.40
C GLN A 18 -12.84 6.39 -1.22
N ASP A 19 -13.14 5.40 -2.07
CA ASP A 19 -12.12 4.73 -2.89
C ASP A 19 -11.29 5.70 -3.73
N SER A 20 -11.94 6.70 -4.32
CA SER A 20 -11.32 7.74 -5.16
C SER A 20 -10.34 8.61 -4.39
N SER A 21 -10.66 8.98 -3.14
CA SER A 21 -9.79 9.78 -2.27
C SER A 21 -8.55 9.00 -1.87
N VAL A 22 -8.72 7.73 -1.50
CA VAL A 22 -7.61 6.85 -1.12
C VAL A 22 -6.68 6.59 -2.31
N ASP A 23 -7.25 6.36 -3.50
CA ASP A 23 -6.47 6.12 -4.71
C ASP A 23 -5.70 7.37 -5.16
N SER A 24 -6.32 8.55 -5.04
CA SER A 24 -5.65 9.84 -5.27
C SER A 24 -4.51 10.05 -4.28
N ALA A 25 -4.73 9.78 -2.99
CA ALA A 25 -3.70 9.87 -1.97
C ALA A 25 -2.52 8.93 -2.22
N ALA A 26 -2.78 7.69 -2.66
CA ALA A 26 -1.75 6.73 -3.03
C ALA A 26 -0.88 7.24 -4.19
N LYS A 27 -1.51 7.81 -5.21
CA LYS A 27 -0.83 8.40 -6.37
C LYS A 27 0.03 9.60 -5.97
N GLU A 28 -0.50 10.49 -5.13
CA GLU A 28 0.22 11.67 -4.64
C GLU A 28 1.42 11.30 -3.77
N ILE A 29 1.23 10.40 -2.81
CA ILE A 29 2.32 9.89 -1.97
C ILE A 29 3.42 9.26 -2.83
N LEU A 30 3.08 8.47 -3.85
CA LEU A 30 4.07 7.91 -4.76
C LEU A 30 4.85 9.01 -5.52
N ASN A 31 4.16 10.04 -6.00
CA ASN A 31 4.79 11.13 -6.73
C ASN A 31 5.69 11.98 -5.82
N LEU A 32 5.24 12.31 -4.62
CA LEU A 32 6.01 13.04 -3.61
C LEU A 32 7.23 12.23 -3.17
N SER A 33 7.05 10.94 -2.89
CA SER A 33 8.15 10.03 -2.56
C SER A 33 9.21 9.99 -3.66
N LYS A 34 8.81 9.96 -4.94
CA LYS A 34 9.77 10.03 -6.07
C LYS A 34 10.45 11.39 -6.17
N LYS A 35 9.67 12.48 -6.11
CA LYS A 35 10.17 13.86 -6.24
C LYS A 35 11.20 14.21 -5.17
N HIS A 36 10.92 13.83 -3.93
CA HIS A 36 11.74 14.15 -2.77
C HIS A 36 12.66 13.00 -2.33
N ARG A 37 12.73 11.91 -3.11
CA ARG A 37 13.51 10.70 -2.81
C ARG A 37 13.21 10.12 -1.41
N LEU A 38 11.96 10.23 -0.98
CA LEU A 38 11.49 9.73 0.31
C LEU A 38 10.91 8.31 0.17
N GLY A 39 11.10 7.50 1.21
CA GLY A 39 10.41 6.22 1.34
C GLY A 39 8.88 6.38 1.39
N LEU A 40 8.17 5.33 0.98
CA LEU A 40 6.79 5.14 1.45
C LEU A 40 6.86 4.75 2.94
N PRO A 41 5.84 5.11 3.74
CA PRO A 41 5.80 4.72 5.14
C PRO A 41 5.95 3.22 5.31
N ASP A 42 6.55 2.82 6.42
CA ASP A 42 6.87 1.42 6.67
C ASP A 42 5.61 0.55 6.65
N GLY A 43 5.78 -0.67 6.15
CA GLY A 43 4.68 -1.60 5.94
C GLY A 43 3.72 -1.25 4.79
N ARG A 44 3.68 -0.01 4.27
CA ARG A 44 2.75 0.41 3.18
C ARG A 44 3.26 0.15 1.77
N ARG A 45 4.58 0.02 1.60
CA ARG A 45 5.21 -0.26 0.30
C ARG A 45 4.51 -1.37 -0.52
N PRO A 46 4.18 -2.53 0.05
CA PRO A 46 3.52 -3.61 -0.71
C PRO A 46 2.01 -3.36 -0.93
N TRP A 47 1.40 -2.42 -0.20
CA TRP A 47 -0.02 -2.05 -0.28
C TRP A 47 -0.31 -0.94 -1.30
N VAL A 48 0.68 -0.57 -2.13
CA VAL A 48 0.45 0.38 -3.22
C VAL A 48 0.87 -0.25 -4.53
N CYS A 49 -0.05 -0.26 -5.51
CA CYS A 49 0.25 -0.79 -6.83
C CYS A 49 1.16 0.18 -7.60
N ARG A 50 2.36 -0.26 -7.97
CA ARG A 50 3.31 0.60 -8.70
C ARG A 50 2.93 0.86 -10.16
N SER A 51 2.06 0.05 -10.75
CA SER A 51 1.57 0.23 -12.12
C SER A 51 0.33 1.13 -12.16
N CYS A 52 -0.73 0.75 -11.46
CA CYS A 52 -1.99 1.51 -11.41
C CYS A 52 -1.89 2.78 -10.55
N LYS A 53 -0.93 2.84 -9.63
CA LYS A 53 -0.77 3.93 -8.64
C LYS A 53 -1.97 4.08 -7.68
N ILE A 54 -2.68 2.99 -7.43
CA ILE A 54 -3.82 2.89 -6.51
C ILE A 54 -3.41 2.21 -5.20
N ALA A 55 -4.19 2.43 -4.15
CA ALA A 55 -4.04 1.68 -2.90
C ALA A 55 -4.60 0.26 -3.08
N LEU A 56 -3.85 -0.73 -2.61
CA LEU A 56 -4.26 -2.13 -2.61
C LEU A 56 -4.98 -2.42 -1.29
N ARG A 57 -6.28 -2.73 -1.40
CA ARG A 57 -7.18 -3.05 -0.30
C ARG A 57 -7.62 -4.51 -0.41
N PRO A 58 -7.25 -5.37 0.55
CA PRO A 58 -7.78 -6.73 0.65
C PRO A 58 -9.31 -6.74 0.57
N GLY A 59 -9.87 -7.66 -0.22
CA GLY A 59 -11.32 -7.80 -0.38
C GLY A 59 -11.98 -6.79 -1.33
N VAL A 60 -11.26 -5.74 -1.76
CA VAL A 60 -11.77 -4.74 -2.71
C VAL A 60 -11.08 -4.87 -4.07
N ASN A 61 -9.77 -4.61 -4.12
CA ASN A 61 -9.00 -4.56 -5.37
C ASN A 61 -7.65 -5.31 -5.30
N ALA A 62 -7.42 -6.04 -4.20
CA ALA A 62 -6.19 -6.78 -3.97
C ALA A 62 -6.46 -8.22 -3.49
N GLY A 63 -5.80 -9.18 -4.14
CA GLY A 63 -5.73 -10.57 -3.70
C GLY A 63 -4.49 -10.80 -2.84
N VAL A 64 -4.66 -11.34 -1.64
CA VAL A 64 -3.57 -11.57 -0.68
C VAL A 64 -3.38 -13.06 -0.46
N ARG A 65 -2.14 -13.55 -0.59
CA ARG A 65 -1.78 -14.95 -0.37
C ARG A 65 -0.49 -15.07 0.40
N VAL A 66 -0.41 -16.02 1.34
CA VAL A 66 0.82 -16.34 2.07
C VAL A 66 1.37 -17.66 1.53
N ARG A 67 2.61 -17.65 1.03
CA ARG A 67 3.30 -18.84 0.49
C ARG A 67 4.75 -18.80 0.95
N GLY A 68 5.22 -19.85 1.64
CA GLY A 68 6.62 -19.97 2.05
C GLY A 68 7.11 -18.78 2.88
N LYS A 69 6.33 -18.32 3.87
CA LYS A 69 6.61 -17.13 4.68
C LYS A 69 6.77 -15.83 3.86
N ILE A 70 6.15 -15.73 2.69
CA ILE A 70 6.10 -14.51 1.88
C ILE A 70 4.63 -14.14 1.63
N LEU A 71 4.27 -12.91 1.95
CA LEU A 71 2.99 -12.31 1.61
C LEU A 71 3.06 -11.80 0.16
N ARG A 72 2.21 -12.35 -0.69
CA ARG A 72 2.02 -11.93 -2.08
C ARG A 72 0.72 -11.14 -2.18
N ILE A 73 0.81 -9.92 -2.65
CA ILE A 73 -0.31 -9.00 -2.81
C ILE A 73 -0.45 -8.70 -4.29
N THR A 74 -1.49 -9.25 -4.92
CA THR A 74 -1.75 -9.10 -6.35
C THR A 74 -2.83 -8.06 -6.57
N CYS A 75 -2.53 -7.04 -7.37
CA CYS A 75 -3.51 -6.08 -7.85
C CYS A 75 -4.48 -6.81 -8.80
N ILE A 76 -5.78 -6.76 -8.50
CA ILE A 76 -6.79 -7.41 -9.34
C ILE A 76 -6.96 -6.64 -10.65
N SER A 77 -6.82 -5.30 -10.62
CA SER A 77 -7.02 -4.44 -11.79
C SER A 77 -5.94 -4.60 -12.87
N CYS A 78 -4.69 -4.95 -12.52
CA CYS A 78 -3.60 -5.06 -13.50
C CYS A 78 -2.73 -6.32 -13.38
N GLY A 79 -3.02 -7.22 -12.45
CA GLY A 79 -2.27 -8.46 -12.23
C GLY A 79 -0.90 -8.31 -11.58
N ARG A 80 -0.40 -7.08 -11.37
CA ARG A 80 0.92 -6.87 -10.75
C ARG A 80 0.94 -7.38 -9.31
N THR A 81 2.00 -8.12 -8.96
CA THR A 81 2.16 -8.72 -7.63
C THR A 81 3.30 -8.06 -6.86
N ASN A 82 2.97 -7.51 -5.69
CA ASN A 82 3.92 -7.06 -4.68
C ASN A 82 4.22 -8.20 -3.69
N ARG A 83 5.39 -8.16 -3.05
CA ARG A 83 5.84 -9.18 -2.09
C ARG A 83 6.34 -8.51 -0.81
N ARG A 84 6.09 -9.13 0.35
CA ARG A 84 6.63 -8.77 1.67
C ARG A 84 7.06 -10.04 2.41
N GLY A 85 8.26 -10.07 2.98
CA GLY A 85 8.80 -11.23 3.71
C GLY A 85 10.29 -11.46 3.42
N PRO A 86 10.93 -12.45 4.08
CA PRO A 86 10.34 -13.45 4.98
C PRO A 86 10.36 -13.05 6.46
N ASP A 87 10.50 -11.76 6.77
CA ASP A 87 10.71 -11.24 8.11
C ASP A 87 9.40 -11.09 8.91
N PHE A 88 8.48 -12.05 8.80
CA PHE A 88 7.36 -12.12 9.74
C PHE A 88 7.95 -12.52 11.10
N VAL A 89 8.30 -11.52 11.92
CA VAL A 89 8.62 -11.75 13.33
C VAL A 89 7.39 -12.41 13.93
N LYS A 90 7.55 -13.61 14.48
CA LYS A 90 6.51 -14.26 15.25
C LYS A 90 6.19 -13.28 16.38
N GLY A 91 4.97 -12.77 16.48
CA GLY A 91 4.58 -11.97 17.63
C GLY A 91 4.69 -12.88 18.85
N ASP A 92 5.70 -12.64 19.69
CA ASP A 92 5.72 -13.20 21.03
C ASP A 92 4.67 -12.38 21.82
N GLU A 93 3.68 -13.09 22.36
CA GLU A 93 2.52 -12.56 23.12
C GLU A 93 2.89 -11.54 24.20
#